data_AF-A0A379JLV0-F1
#
_entry.id   AF-A0A379JLV0-F1
#
_cell.length_a   1.000
_cell.length_b   1.000
_cell.length_c   1.000
_cell.angle_alpha   90.00
_cell.angle_beta   90.00
_cell.angle_gamma   90.00
#
_symmetry.space_group_name_H-M   'P 1'
#
loop_
_entity.id
_entity.type
_entity.pdbx_description
1 polymer ?
#
loop_
_entity_poly.entity_id
_entity_poly.type
_entity_poly.pdbx_seq_one_letter_code
_entity_poly.pdbx_strand_id
1 'polypeptide(L)'
;MTTPTMESRTAQLDPEVRKRGLLGMSRTMVTTWAVTAFVAVLAWMALGGLLGAVGGFAVLGLTWITTKQFAGGPSYAQRVLLWGRDRLRRRSGEHIYFSVADRGDRTGQPSEDYNPDADPAWERPVPVGRAEPLDLTGTGFDGLFIVRHANPGEGAYLSCVVQVQGLKGGLRSAPAYAASWQSYGYVLAQLAKPESFIRGLQQLHRSVAYDLTPHLEWYQNQIVGDDGRLEKMVDSYWSNLEQIRPLAEEHRVWYVLKFPLDGQFLSEAASRDQWGEHRRAEIGWASVVKDELERFEQLVRGAGMGEVTVLGEHRTCAVIRALMDPSYALDDDRDAPDWESCWQSYFGDQDYVLINNRWYTRVAHVPPGGLTPTPLGPLWLHPLLVGVPADEGGDDQPRSATVRTICVRMDFTPDYAAREQATSDLTQDAAVQASEGKKGKIDDGSTEVMMSASVRRRRDLMPGSGIHGVTWSMWVAVTGRDPDDVRRACMRVTSAASDSAITKLDWQTNFHDVAQVATLPLCRGMAGSAPARTA
;
A
#
# COMPACT_ATOMS: atom_id res chain seq x y z
N MET A 1 4.36 38.11 26.88
CA MET A 1 3.34 37.13 26.47
C MET A 1 4.06 35.93 25.92
N THR A 2 4.21 34.87 26.71
CA THR A 2 4.68 33.57 26.25
C THR A 2 3.61 32.98 25.35
N THR A 3 3.89 32.88 24.04
CA THR A 3 3.07 32.11 23.11
C THR A 3 2.89 30.73 23.72
N PRO A 4 1.66 30.23 23.93
CA PRO A 4 1.49 28.87 24.40
C PRO A 4 2.22 27.97 23.40
N THR A 5 3.26 27.30 23.85
CA THR A 5 3.87 26.19 23.14
C THR A 5 2.75 25.18 22.96
N MET A 6 2.07 25.22 21.81
CA MET A 6 1.14 24.15 21.43
C MET A 6 1.98 22.88 21.44
N GLU A 7 1.75 22.04 22.43
CA GLU A 7 2.36 20.73 22.51
C GLU A 7 1.98 19.99 21.23
N SER A 8 2.98 19.77 20.36
CA SER A 8 2.74 19.18 19.05
C SER A 8 2.14 17.79 19.26
N ARG A 9 0.94 17.55 18.72
CA ARG A 9 0.31 16.23 18.77
C ARG A 9 1.24 15.20 18.15
N THR A 10 1.77 14.30 18.97
CA THR A 10 2.55 13.15 18.53
C THR A 10 1.64 11.96 18.29
N ALA A 11 1.93 11.15 17.27
CA ALA A 11 1.30 9.85 17.06
C ALA A 11 2.24 8.75 17.58
N GLN A 12 1.71 7.72 18.23
CA GLN A 12 2.51 6.53 18.54
C GLN A 12 1.90 5.36 17.78
N LEU A 13 2.67 4.79 16.86
CA LEU A 13 2.29 3.57 16.16
C LEU A 13 2.80 2.42 17.00
N ASP A 14 1.90 1.81 17.77
CA ASP A 14 2.26 0.69 18.61
C ASP A 14 2.62 -0.52 17.73
N PRO A 15 3.84 -1.07 17.83
CA PRO A 15 4.21 -2.25 17.09
C PRO A 15 3.37 -3.42 17.63
N GLU A 16 2.65 -4.11 16.75
CA GLU A 16 2.09 -5.40 17.13
C GLU A 16 3.23 -6.42 17.12
N VAL A 17 3.97 -6.47 18.24
CA VAL A 17 5.17 -7.31 18.42
C VAL A 17 4.81 -8.80 18.37
N ARG A 18 3.54 -9.15 18.66
CA ARG A 18 3.06 -10.54 18.70
C ARG A 18 1.63 -10.66 18.16
N LYS A 19 1.37 -11.68 17.34
CA LYS A 19 0.02 -12.00 16.85
C LYS A 19 -0.90 -12.31 18.03
N ARG A 20 -1.97 -11.53 18.20
CA ARG A 20 -3.04 -11.80 19.18
C ARG A 20 -3.93 -12.94 18.66
N GLY A 21 -4.15 -13.95 19.49
CA GLY A 21 -4.98 -15.11 19.17
C GLY A 21 -5.13 -16.06 20.36
N LEU A 22 -6.02 -17.06 20.26
CA LEU A 22 -6.24 -18.04 21.34
C LEU A 22 -4.90 -18.75 21.64
N LEU A 23 -4.42 -18.71 22.89
CA LEU A 23 -3.10 -19.25 23.30
C LEU A 23 -1.90 -18.61 22.57
N GLY A 24 -2.05 -17.41 22.00
CA GLY A 24 -1.02 -16.75 21.18
C GLY A 24 -0.86 -17.34 19.77
N MET A 25 -1.86 -18.10 19.30
CA MET A 25 -1.90 -18.74 17.99
C MET A 25 -3.06 -18.19 17.14
N SER A 26 -2.91 -18.10 15.82
CA SER A 26 -4.02 -17.72 14.93
C SER A 26 -5.14 -18.76 14.98
N ARG A 27 -6.39 -18.39 14.69
CA ARG A 27 -7.52 -19.34 14.62
C ARG A 27 -7.23 -20.54 13.72
N THR A 28 -6.60 -20.31 12.57
CA THR A 28 -6.15 -21.37 11.65
C THR A 28 -5.12 -22.29 12.28
N MET A 29 -4.20 -21.78 13.10
CA MET A 29 -3.21 -22.58 13.79
C MET A 29 -3.87 -23.40 14.91
N VAL A 30 -4.84 -22.83 15.63
CA VAL A 30 -5.65 -23.56 16.62
C VAL A 30 -6.41 -24.72 15.96
N THR A 31 -7.02 -24.51 14.79
CA THR A 31 -7.69 -25.60 14.07
C THR A 31 -6.69 -26.67 13.59
N THR A 32 -5.52 -26.27 13.07
CA THR A 32 -4.45 -27.22 12.72
C THR A 32 -4.00 -28.04 13.93
N TRP A 33 -3.83 -27.41 15.10
CA TRP A 33 -3.47 -28.12 16.32
C TRP A 33 -4.57 -29.06 16.82
N ALA A 34 -5.83 -28.65 16.73
CA ALA A 34 -6.97 -29.50 17.08
C ALA A 34 -7.07 -30.73 16.16
N VAL A 35 -6.94 -30.54 14.84
CA VAL A 35 -6.91 -31.64 13.86
C VAL A 35 -5.69 -32.55 14.11
N THR A 36 -4.52 -31.96 14.37
CA THR A 36 -3.31 -32.74 14.67
C THR A 36 -3.48 -33.59 15.93
N ALA A 37 -4.05 -33.02 17.00
CA ALA A 37 -4.33 -33.74 18.23
C ALA A 37 -5.33 -34.88 18.00
N PHE A 38 -6.36 -34.65 17.19
CA PHE A 38 -7.31 -35.69 16.79
C PHE A 38 -6.63 -36.82 16.00
N VAL A 39 -5.78 -36.49 15.03
CA VAL A 39 -5.00 -37.48 14.26
C VAL A 39 -4.02 -38.24 15.16
N ALA A 40 -3.39 -37.58 16.13
CA ALA A 40 -2.50 -38.23 17.10
C ALA A 40 -3.26 -39.23 18.00
N VAL A 41 -4.49 -38.88 18.42
CA VAL A 41 -5.36 -39.80 19.17
C VAL A 41 -5.81 -40.98 18.30
N LEU A 42 -6.16 -40.74 17.03
CA LEU A 42 -6.50 -41.83 16.10
C LEU A 42 -5.31 -42.76 15.84
N ALA A 43 -4.10 -42.22 15.66
CA ALA A 43 -2.88 -43.01 15.51
C ALA A 43 -2.59 -43.84 16.76
N TRP A 44 -2.82 -43.28 17.95
CA TRP A 44 -2.70 -44.00 19.21
C TRP A 44 -3.70 -45.14 19.32
N MET A 45 -4.97 -44.91 18.96
CA MET A 45 -6.02 -45.92 18.98
C MET A 45 -5.82 -47.03 17.93
N ALA A 46 -5.32 -46.70 16.74
CA ALA A 46 -5.16 -47.66 15.64
C ALA A 46 -3.95 -48.60 15.80
N LEU A 47 -2.82 -48.07 16.29
CA LEU A 47 -1.58 -48.85 16.40
C LEU A 47 -1.45 -49.55 17.76
N GLY A 48 -2.11 -49.02 18.80
CA GLY A 48 -2.07 -49.57 20.16
C GLY A 48 -0.68 -49.51 20.83
N GLY A 49 -0.68 -49.59 22.16
CA GLY A 49 0.54 -49.71 22.95
C GLY A 49 1.56 -48.57 22.77
N LEU A 50 2.84 -48.91 22.94
CA LEU A 50 3.96 -47.94 22.91
C LEU A 50 4.20 -47.35 21.52
N LEU A 51 3.94 -48.12 20.46
CA LEU A 51 4.10 -47.67 19.06
C LEU A 51 3.07 -46.60 18.69
N GLY A 52 1.80 -46.76 19.10
CA GLY A 52 0.79 -45.73 18.92
C GLY A 52 1.08 -44.45 19.68
N ALA A 53 1.61 -44.55 20.91
CA ALA A 53 2.02 -43.39 21.71
C ALA A 53 3.19 -42.64 21.05
N VAL A 54 4.24 -43.37 20.62
CA VAL A 54 5.38 -42.79 19.90
C VAL A 54 4.93 -42.11 18.60
N GLY A 55 4.05 -42.75 17.83
CA GLY A 55 3.47 -42.16 16.61
C GLY A 55 2.69 -40.87 16.87
N GLY A 56 1.83 -40.87 17.89
CA GLY A 56 1.08 -39.67 18.29
C GLY A 56 1.97 -38.51 18.75
N PHE A 57 3.00 -38.80 19.57
CA PHE A 57 3.98 -37.81 20.00
C PHE A 57 4.85 -37.31 18.84
N ALA A 58 5.22 -38.17 17.89
CA ALA A 58 5.96 -37.76 16.70
C ALA A 58 5.14 -36.79 15.83
N VAL A 59 3.85 -37.07 15.63
CA VAL A 59 2.93 -36.17 14.89
C VAL A 59 2.80 -34.81 15.59
N LEU A 60 2.57 -34.80 16.90
CA LEU A 60 2.50 -33.56 17.69
C LEU A 60 3.82 -32.78 17.68
N GLY A 61 4.95 -33.48 17.81
CA GLY A 61 6.29 -32.89 17.75
C GLY A 61 6.61 -32.30 16.38
N LEU A 62 6.24 -32.97 15.30
CA LEU A 62 6.41 -32.48 13.93
C LEU A 62 5.56 -31.23 13.68
N THR A 63 4.29 -31.24 14.11
CA THR A 63 3.43 -30.05 14.03
C THR A 63 3.99 -28.91 14.86
N TRP A 64 4.55 -29.17 16.03
CA TRP A 64 5.22 -28.14 16.83
C TRP A 64 6.42 -27.52 16.10
N ILE A 65 7.33 -28.34 15.56
CA ILE A 65 8.52 -27.86 14.84
C ILE A 65 8.13 -27.06 13.60
N THR A 66 7.13 -27.53 12.85
CA THR A 66 6.70 -26.91 11.59
C THR A 66 5.92 -25.62 11.80
N THR A 67 5.20 -25.49 12.92
CA THR A 67 4.38 -24.30 13.23
C THR A 67 5.09 -23.27 14.11
N LYS A 68 6.16 -23.64 14.82
CA LYS A 68 6.94 -22.71 15.63
C LYS A 68 7.55 -21.62 14.74
N GLN A 69 7.29 -20.37 15.09
CA GLN A 69 7.94 -19.20 14.49
C GLN A 69 9.27 -18.99 15.22
N PHE A 70 10.38 -19.11 14.49
CA PHE A 70 11.71 -18.77 15.01
C PHE A 70 11.99 -17.29 14.71
N ALA A 71 12.38 -16.54 15.75
CA ALA A 71 12.90 -15.17 15.65
C ALA A 71 12.04 -14.18 14.83
N GLY A 72 10.71 -14.24 14.95
CA GLY A 72 9.79 -13.30 14.28
C GLY A 72 9.59 -13.55 12.77
N GLY A 73 10.17 -14.63 12.21
CA GLY A 73 9.98 -15.02 10.81
C GLY A 73 8.75 -15.92 10.58
N PRO A 74 8.34 -16.13 9.31
CA PRO A 74 7.30 -17.09 8.96
C PRO A 74 7.70 -18.50 9.40
N SER A 75 6.73 -19.28 9.87
CA SER A 75 6.95 -20.68 10.28
C SER A 75 7.41 -21.53 9.09
N TYR A 76 8.05 -22.66 9.35
CA TYR A 76 8.50 -23.56 8.29
C TYR A 76 7.33 -24.01 7.39
N ALA A 77 6.18 -24.36 7.98
CA ALA A 77 4.98 -24.70 7.23
C ALA A 77 4.52 -23.54 6.33
N GLN A 78 4.56 -22.30 6.82
CA GLN A 78 4.21 -21.12 6.03
C GLN A 78 5.18 -20.94 4.86
N ARG A 79 6.49 -21.17 5.06
CA ARG A 79 7.48 -21.10 3.97
C ARG A 79 7.23 -22.16 2.90
N VAL A 80 6.95 -23.41 3.31
CA VAL A 80 6.65 -24.51 2.38
C VAL A 80 5.38 -24.24 1.59
N LEU A 81 4.33 -23.72 2.24
CA LEU A 81 3.09 -23.32 1.55
C LEU A 81 3.32 -22.20 0.55
N LEU A 82 4.07 -21.16 0.94
CA LEU A 82 4.42 -20.06 0.04
C LEU A 82 5.27 -20.54 -1.14
N TRP A 83 6.24 -21.41 -0.89
CA TRP A 83 7.07 -22.02 -1.94
C TRP A 83 6.24 -22.89 -2.90
N GLY A 84 5.33 -23.71 -2.37
CA GLY A 84 4.43 -24.52 -3.19
C GLY A 84 3.51 -23.66 -4.04
N ARG A 85 2.95 -22.59 -3.47
CA ARG A 85 2.12 -21.60 -4.17
C ARG A 85 2.90 -20.88 -5.27
N ASP A 86 4.11 -20.41 -4.97
CA ASP A 86 5.00 -19.78 -5.93
C ASP A 86 5.32 -20.72 -7.11
N ARG A 87 5.66 -21.98 -6.80
CA ARG A 87 5.92 -22.99 -7.84
C ARG A 87 4.70 -23.25 -8.72
N LEU A 88 3.50 -23.27 -8.16
CA LEU A 88 2.26 -23.41 -8.93
C LEU A 88 2.03 -22.17 -9.80
N ARG A 89 2.17 -20.97 -9.24
CA ARG A 89 2.05 -19.69 -9.97
C ARG A 89 3.01 -19.58 -11.15
N ARG A 90 4.28 -19.97 -10.93
CA ARG A 90 5.28 -19.97 -11.98
C ARG A 90 4.96 -20.99 -13.08
N ARG A 91 4.39 -22.14 -12.71
CA ARG A 91 3.92 -23.15 -13.67
C ARG A 91 2.70 -22.71 -14.47
N SER A 92 1.78 -21.95 -13.87
CA SER A 92 0.62 -21.38 -14.56
C SER A 92 0.94 -20.11 -15.34
N GLY A 93 2.18 -19.61 -15.29
CA GLY A 93 2.57 -18.38 -16.00
C GLY A 93 2.03 -17.10 -15.35
N GLU A 94 1.52 -17.14 -14.12
CA GLU A 94 0.94 -15.97 -13.44
C GLU A 94 1.96 -14.86 -13.09
N HIS A 95 3.25 -15.13 -13.30
CA HIS A 95 4.35 -14.18 -13.09
C HIS A 95 4.74 -13.44 -14.38
N ILE A 96 4.09 -13.75 -15.51
CA ILE A 96 4.34 -13.15 -16.81
C ILE A 96 3.03 -12.52 -17.27
N TYR A 97 3.11 -11.30 -17.75
CA TYR A 97 2.00 -10.62 -18.38
C TYR A 97 2.50 -9.81 -19.56
N PHE A 98 1.82 -9.93 -20.69
CA PHE A 98 2.03 -9.08 -21.86
C PHE A 98 0.84 -8.12 -21.99
N SER A 99 1.14 -6.84 -22.19
CA SER A 99 0.14 -5.80 -22.38
C SER A 99 -0.58 -5.96 -23.71
N VAL A 100 -1.81 -5.44 -23.79
CA VAL A 100 -2.60 -5.37 -25.03
C VAL A 100 -1.84 -4.61 -26.14
N ALA A 101 -1.02 -3.62 -25.74
CA ALA A 101 -0.18 -2.86 -26.66
C ALA A 101 0.96 -3.73 -27.22
N ASP A 102 1.66 -4.49 -26.37
CA ASP A 102 2.80 -5.31 -26.79
C ASP A 102 2.38 -6.52 -27.63
N ARG A 103 1.22 -7.12 -27.33
CA ARG A 103 0.62 -8.16 -28.18
C ARG A 103 0.24 -7.66 -29.56
N GLY A 104 0.05 -6.35 -29.71
CA GLY A 104 -0.45 -5.75 -30.94
C GLY A 104 -1.95 -6.00 -31.16
N ASP A 105 -2.72 -6.34 -30.11
CA ASP A 105 -4.15 -6.68 -30.25
C ASP A 105 -4.97 -5.54 -30.85
N ARG A 106 -4.52 -4.29 -30.66
CA ARG A 106 -5.16 -3.09 -31.23
C ARG A 106 -4.55 -2.62 -32.55
N THR A 107 -3.24 -2.70 -32.66
CA THR A 107 -2.48 -2.18 -33.82
C THR A 107 -2.37 -3.21 -34.94
N GLY A 108 -2.64 -4.49 -34.65
CA GLY A 108 -2.38 -5.63 -35.54
C GLY A 108 -0.90 -5.97 -35.69
N GLN A 109 0.00 -5.25 -35.00
CA GLN A 109 1.45 -5.44 -35.05
C GLN A 109 1.99 -5.59 -33.63
N PRO A 110 2.49 -6.78 -33.26
CA PRO A 110 3.13 -6.98 -31.97
C PRO A 110 4.42 -6.16 -31.84
N SER A 111 4.78 -5.84 -30.60
CA SER A 111 6.04 -5.21 -30.24
C SER A 111 7.23 -6.14 -30.56
N GLU A 112 8.41 -5.56 -30.82
CA GLU A 112 9.64 -6.33 -31.07
C GLU A 112 10.01 -7.23 -29.88
N ASP A 113 9.66 -6.81 -28.66
CA ASP A 113 9.91 -7.53 -27.41
C ASP A 113 8.84 -8.59 -27.09
N TYR A 114 7.77 -8.70 -27.90
CA TYR A 114 6.71 -9.66 -27.67
C TYR A 114 7.12 -11.08 -28.06
N ASN A 115 6.99 -12.03 -27.13
CA ASN A 115 7.24 -13.44 -27.36
C ASN A 115 5.94 -14.26 -27.22
N PRO A 116 5.35 -14.73 -28.33
CA PRO A 116 4.09 -15.48 -28.30
C PRO A 116 4.20 -16.84 -27.59
N ASP A 117 5.38 -17.47 -27.58
CA ASP A 117 5.57 -18.77 -26.93
C ASP A 117 5.63 -18.66 -25.40
N ALA A 118 5.94 -17.46 -24.89
CA ALA A 118 6.03 -17.17 -23.46
C ALA A 118 4.74 -16.56 -22.90
N ASP A 119 3.77 -16.18 -23.74
CA ASP A 119 2.55 -15.50 -23.32
C ASP A 119 1.49 -16.50 -22.81
N PRO A 120 1.14 -16.46 -21.51
CA PRO A 120 0.00 -17.22 -20.98
C PRO A 120 -1.37 -16.70 -21.43
N ALA A 121 -1.42 -15.63 -22.23
CA ALA A 121 -2.62 -15.00 -22.79
C ALA A 121 -3.61 -14.47 -21.73
N TRP A 122 -3.10 -13.97 -20.61
CA TRP A 122 -3.92 -13.30 -19.60
C TRP A 122 -4.48 -11.98 -20.13
N GLU A 123 -5.79 -11.75 -20.01
CA GLU A 123 -6.40 -10.47 -20.41
C GLU A 123 -5.85 -9.30 -19.59
N ARG A 124 -5.69 -9.51 -18.27
CA ARG A 124 -5.18 -8.52 -17.31
C ARG A 124 -4.15 -9.15 -16.38
N PRO A 125 -3.33 -8.35 -15.68
CA PRO A 125 -2.44 -8.87 -14.65
C PRO A 125 -3.21 -9.71 -13.62
N VAL A 126 -2.85 -10.98 -13.48
CA VAL A 126 -3.50 -11.91 -12.53
C VAL A 126 -3.58 -11.34 -11.10
N PRO A 127 -2.55 -10.64 -10.57
CA PRO A 127 -2.61 -10.07 -9.21
C PRO A 127 -3.66 -8.94 -9.05
N VAL A 128 -4.11 -8.33 -10.15
CA VAL A 128 -5.23 -7.36 -10.15
C VAL A 128 -6.57 -8.06 -9.94
N GLY A 129 -6.66 -9.38 -10.11
CA GLY A 129 -7.87 -10.16 -9.83
C GLY A 129 -9.11 -9.63 -10.56
N ARG A 130 -10.27 -9.69 -9.91
CA ARG A 130 -11.54 -9.22 -10.46
C ARG A 130 -11.76 -7.75 -10.12
N ALA A 131 -11.11 -6.87 -10.89
CA ALA A 131 -11.30 -5.43 -10.83
C ALA A 131 -11.80 -4.90 -12.18
N GLU A 132 -12.97 -4.28 -12.20
CA GLU A 132 -13.63 -3.79 -13.41
C GLU A 132 -14.24 -2.40 -13.16
N PRO A 133 -14.10 -1.45 -14.10
CA PRO A 133 -14.80 -0.18 -14.01
C PRO A 133 -16.31 -0.40 -14.14
N LEU A 134 -17.09 0.41 -13.43
CA LEU A 134 -18.54 0.46 -13.60
C LEU A 134 -18.87 1.13 -14.93
N ASP A 135 -19.78 0.55 -15.71
CA ASP A 135 -20.32 1.22 -16.90
C ASP A 135 -21.33 2.30 -16.48
N LEU A 136 -20.82 3.53 -16.42
CA LEU A 136 -21.61 4.72 -16.08
C LEU A 136 -22.06 5.49 -17.32
N THR A 137 -21.84 4.97 -18.52
CA THR A 137 -22.15 5.66 -19.77
C THR A 137 -23.65 5.98 -19.88
N GLY A 138 -23.98 7.25 -20.12
CA GLY A 138 -25.34 7.75 -20.25
C GLY A 138 -26.11 7.83 -18.92
N THR A 139 -25.43 7.75 -17.77
CA THR A 139 -26.07 7.85 -16.44
C THR A 139 -26.07 9.26 -15.85
N GLY A 140 -25.33 10.21 -16.46
CA GLY A 140 -25.06 11.51 -15.85
C GLY A 140 -23.92 11.50 -14.82
N PHE A 141 -23.34 10.32 -14.55
CA PHE A 141 -22.12 10.13 -13.76
C PHE A 141 -20.91 9.78 -14.64
N ASP A 142 -20.98 10.10 -15.94
CA ASP A 142 -19.97 9.74 -16.95
C ASP A 142 -18.55 10.26 -16.62
N GLY A 143 -18.47 11.36 -15.86
CA GLY A 143 -17.19 11.93 -15.43
C GLY A 143 -16.53 11.19 -14.25
N LEU A 144 -17.22 10.24 -13.61
CA LEU A 144 -16.69 9.46 -12.50
C LEU A 144 -16.07 8.16 -13.00
N PHE A 145 -14.91 7.81 -12.44
CA PHE A 145 -14.29 6.52 -12.68
C PHE A 145 -14.28 5.70 -11.39
N ILE A 146 -15.17 4.70 -11.34
CA ILE A 146 -15.38 3.85 -10.17
C ILE A 146 -15.00 2.43 -10.54
N VAL A 147 -14.03 1.85 -9.85
CA VAL A 147 -13.59 0.46 -10.06
C VAL A 147 -14.22 -0.44 -9.00
N ARG A 148 -14.95 -1.47 -9.44
CA ARG A 148 -15.50 -2.51 -8.60
C ARG A 148 -14.50 -3.66 -8.45
N HIS A 149 -14.24 -4.06 -7.22
CA HIS A 149 -13.41 -5.20 -6.85
C HIS A 149 -14.29 -6.31 -6.29
N ALA A 150 -14.21 -7.50 -6.86
CA ALA A 150 -15.04 -8.66 -6.50
C ALA A 150 -14.22 -9.97 -6.46
N ASN A 151 -13.07 -9.94 -5.78
CA ASN A 151 -12.21 -11.11 -5.64
C ASN A 151 -12.87 -12.21 -4.78
N PRO A 152 -12.72 -13.49 -5.15
CA PRO A 152 -13.16 -14.59 -4.31
C PRO A 152 -12.49 -14.56 -2.92
N GLY A 153 -13.28 -14.72 -1.86
CA GLY A 153 -12.77 -14.75 -0.47
C GLY A 153 -12.65 -13.38 0.20
N GLU A 154 -12.89 -12.28 -0.52
CA GLU A 154 -12.93 -10.92 0.02
C GLU A 154 -14.33 -10.32 -0.18
N GLY A 155 -14.71 -9.39 0.70
CA GLY A 155 -15.92 -8.61 0.51
C GLY A 155 -15.76 -7.68 -0.69
N ALA A 156 -16.76 -7.62 -1.58
CA ALA A 156 -16.72 -6.73 -2.73
C ALA A 156 -16.70 -5.25 -2.29
N TYR A 157 -15.98 -4.41 -3.02
CA TYR A 157 -15.86 -2.99 -2.72
C TYR A 157 -15.68 -2.16 -3.99
N LEU A 158 -15.99 -0.88 -3.91
CA LEU A 158 -15.71 0.11 -4.95
C LEU A 158 -14.50 0.95 -4.55
N SER A 159 -13.72 1.40 -5.54
CA SER A 159 -12.62 2.32 -5.33
C SER A 159 -12.64 3.49 -6.31
N CYS A 160 -12.28 4.67 -5.83
CA CYS A 160 -12.13 5.90 -6.63
C CYS A 160 -10.80 6.57 -6.31
N VAL A 161 -10.14 7.12 -7.35
CA VAL A 161 -8.85 7.79 -7.22
C VAL A 161 -9.04 9.30 -7.21
N VAL A 162 -8.37 9.95 -6.28
CA VAL A 162 -8.38 11.41 -6.09
C VAL A 162 -6.93 11.88 -6.04
N GLN A 163 -6.57 12.83 -6.89
CA GLN A 163 -5.30 13.52 -6.79
C GLN A 163 -5.39 14.63 -5.76
N VAL A 164 -4.38 14.76 -4.91
CA VAL A 164 -4.32 15.80 -3.90
C VAL A 164 -2.98 16.50 -4.01
N GLN A 165 -2.99 17.82 -4.09
CA GLN A 165 -1.76 18.62 -4.15
C GLN A 165 -0.88 18.40 -2.92
N GLY A 166 -1.50 18.17 -1.76
CA GLY A 166 -0.82 18.01 -0.49
C GLY A 166 -0.35 19.34 0.08
N LEU A 167 0.44 19.25 1.15
CA LEU A 167 1.04 20.44 1.75
C LEU A 167 2.19 20.90 0.85
N LYS A 168 2.05 22.08 0.23
CA LYS A 168 3.15 22.69 -0.55
C LYS A 168 4.41 22.78 0.32
N GLY A 169 5.51 22.27 -0.22
CA GLY A 169 6.85 22.44 0.33
C GLY A 169 7.25 23.92 0.34
N GLY A 170 7.92 24.35 1.40
CA GLY A 170 8.36 25.74 1.59
C GLY A 170 8.77 25.99 3.04
N LEU A 171 9.23 27.22 3.33
CA LEU A 171 9.57 27.66 4.69
C LEU A 171 8.31 27.74 5.57
N ARG A 172 7.86 26.59 6.08
CA ARG A 172 6.79 26.50 7.07
C ARG A 172 7.41 26.31 8.45
N SER A 173 6.84 26.98 9.43
CA SER A 173 7.22 26.79 10.82
C SER A 173 6.73 25.41 11.32
N ALA A 174 7.43 24.81 12.29
CA ALA A 174 7.01 23.55 12.89
C ALA A 174 5.55 23.57 13.42
N PRO A 175 5.05 24.66 14.04
CA PRO A 175 3.64 24.76 14.43
C PRO A 175 2.66 24.67 13.26
N ALA A 176 3.02 25.19 12.08
CA ALA A 176 2.18 25.12 10.90
C ALA A 176 2.05 23.69 10.36
N TYR A 177 3.10 22.86 10.52
CA TYR A 177 3.01 21.43 10.23
C TYR A 177 2.17 20.69 11.27
N ALA A 178 2.34 21.00 12.56
CA ALA A 178 1.55 20.40 13.63
C ALA A 178 0.04 20.69 13.49
N ALA A 179 -0.32 21.92 13.11
CA ALA A 179 -1.71 22.30 12.87
C ALA A 179 -2.32 21.53 11.68
N SER A 180 -1.62 21.47 10.53
CA SER A 180 -2.08 20.68 9.38
C SER A 180 -2.19 19.19 9.68
N TRP A 181 -1.25 18.65 10.47
CA TRP A 181 -1.30 17.26 10.95
C TRP A 181 -2.53 16.99 11.82
N GLN A 182 -2.85 17.90 12.74
CA GLN A 182 -4.04 17.79 13.59
C GLN A 182 -5.33 17.87 12.76
N SER A 183 -5.42 18.81 11.82
CA SER A 183 -6.57 18.94 10.92
C SER A 183 -6.74 17.69 10.05
N TYR A 184 -5.66 17.09 9.57
CA TYR A 184 -5.73 15.82 8.85
C TYR A 184 -6.21 14.66 9.73
N GLY A 185 -5.79 14.61 10.99
CA GLY A 185 -6.32 13.67 11.97
C GLY A 185 -7.84 13.79 12.15
N TYR A 186 -8.39 15.00 12.06
CA TYR A 186 -9.84 15.22 12.07
C TYR A 186 -10.52 14.66 10.81
N VAL A 187 -9.91 14.80 9.63
CA VAL A 187 -10.41 14.18 8.39
C VAL A 187 -10.54 12.67 8.58
N LEU A 188 -9.48 12.00 9.03
CA LEU A 188 -9.51 10.55 9.27
C LEU A 188 -10.59 10.14 10.29
N ALA A 189 -10.77 10.93 11.35
CA ALA A 189 -11.84 10.69 12.33
C ALA A 189 -13.25 10.82 11.69
N GLN A 190 -13.48 11.80 10.81
CA GLN A 190 -14.75 11.94 10.09
C GLN A 190 -15.02 10.80 9.10
N LEU A 191 -13.99 10.12 8.58
CA LEU A 191 -14.14 8.94 7.73
C LEU A 191 -14.44 7.68 8.57
N ALA A 192 -13.92 7.60 9.78
CA ALA A 192 -14.14 6.46 10.68
C ALA A 192 -15.51 6.47 11.38
N LYS A 193 -16.31 7.52 11.16
CA LYS A 193 -17.66 7.63 11.69
C LYS A 193 -18.62 6.58 11.07
N PRO A 194 -19.57 6.03 11.84
CA PRO A 194 -20.56 5.07 11.33
C PRO A 194 -21.34 5.58 10.10
N GLU A 195 -21.58 6.89 10.03
CA GLU A 195 -22.36 7.51 8.95
C GLU A 195 -21.61 7.61 7.62
N SER A 196 -20.28 7.55 7.62
CA SER A 196 -19.51 7.57 6.38
C SER A 196 -19.55 6.20 5.70
N PHE A 197 -19.66 6.17 4.38
CA PHE A 197 -19.49 4.92 3.61
C PHE A 197 -18.04 4.62 3.23
N ILE A 198 -17.10 5.54 3.46
CA ILE A 198 -15.67 5.33 3.24
C ILE A 198 -15.13 4.50 4.41
N ARG A 199 -14.67 3.27 4.13
CA ARG A 199 -14.07 2.37 5.15
C ARG A 199 -12.59 2.12 4.96
N GLY A 200 -12.02 2.58 3.85
CA GLY A 200 -10.58 2.54 3.66
C GLY A 200 -10.08 3.72 2.83
N LEU A 201 -8.83 4.09 3.09
CA LEU A 201 -8.09 5.13 2.40
C LEU A 201 -6.68 4.61 2.12
N GLN A 202 -6.31 4.53 0.85
CA GLN A 202 -4.93 4.32 0.43
C GLN A 202 -4.33 5.67 0.07
N GLN A 203 -3.20 6.00 0.67
CA GLN A 203 -2.38 7.14 0.29
C GLN A 203 -1.20 6.63 -0.53
N LEU A 204 -1.03 7.17 -1.73
CA LEU A 204 0.12 6.91 -2.58
C LEU A 204 0.92 8.19 -2.72
N HIS A 205 2.21 8.11 -2.48
CA HIS A 205 3.17 9.15 -2.78
C HIS A 205 4.21 8.59 -3.75
N ARG A 206 4.34 9.19 -4.92
CA ARG A 206 5.37 8.86 -5.91
C ARG A 206 6.42 9.97 -5.93
N SER A 207 7.67 9.58 -5.83
CA SER A 207 8.83 10.42 -6.17
C SER A 207 9.47 9.86 -7.45
N VAL A 208 9.62 10.73 -8.44
CA VAL A 208 10.29 10.47 -9.73
C VAL A 208 11.24 11.61 -10.04
N ALA A 209 12.14 11.43 -11.00
CA ALA A 209 12.95 12.54 -11.50
C ALA A 209 12.04 13.64 -12.06
N TYR A 210 12.35 14.89 -11.74
CA TYR A 210 11.58 16.03 -12.21
C TYR A 210 11.64 16.16 -13.72
N ASP A 211 10.49 16.33 -14.36
CA ASP A 211 10.44 16.56 -15.81
C ASP A 211 10.98 17.97 -16.14
N LEU A 212 12.21 18.01 -16.65
CA LEU A 212 12.84 19.25 -17.10
C LEU A 212 12.48 19.63 -18.54
N THR A 213 11.68 18.83 -19.26
CA THR A 213 11.33 19.07 -20.67
C THR A 213 10.82 20.49 -20.92
N PRO A 214 9.92 21.08 -20.12
CA PRO A 214 9.48 22.46 -20.33
C PRO A 214 10.63 23.48 -20.25
N HIS A 215 11.61 23.26 -19.38
CA HIS A 215 12.79 24.12 -19.27
C HIS A 215 13.74 23.95 -20.46
N LEU A 216 13.86 22.73 -20.99
CA LEU A 216 14.65 22.42 -22.19
C LEU A 216 14.02 23.01 -23.44
N GLU A 217 12.69 22.92 -23.59
CA GLU A 217 11.95 23.54 -24.69
C GLU A 217 12.04 25.06 -24.64
N TRP A 218 11.86 25.65 -23.45
CA TRP A 218 12.06 27.08 -23.25
C TRP A 218 13.48 27.51 -23.66
N TYR A 219 14.50 26.75 -23.22
CA TYR A 219 15.90 26.98 -23.58
C TYR A 219 16.11 26.95 -25.11
N GLN A 220 15.61 25.91 -25.79
CA GLN A 220 15.73 25.76 -27.24
C GLN A 220 15.04 26.91 -27.99
N ASN A 221 13.85 27.31 -27.54
CA ASN A 221 13.05 28.35 -28.19
C ASN A 221 13.63 29.77 -28.04
N GLN A 222 14.38 30.05 -26.96
CA GLN A 222 14.95 31.39 -26.73
C GLN A 222 16.32 31.61 -27.41
N ILE A 223 17.04 30.54 -27.76
CA ILE A 223 18.38 30.63 -28.37
C ILE A 223 18.31 30.74 -29.88
N VAL A 224 17.31 30.11 -30.51
CA VAL A 224 17.11 30.19 -31.97
C VAL A 224 16.54 31.57 -32.33
N GLY A 225 17.41 32.58 -32.34
CA GLY A 225 17.05 33.94 -32.77
C GLY A 225 17.74 35.11 -32.06
N ASP A 226 18.61 34.88 -31.06
CA ASP A 226 19.27 35.97 -30.32
C ASP A 226 20.66 36.35 -30.89
N ASP A 227 21.04 37.62 -30.77
CA ASP A 227 22.28 38.26 -31.25
C ASP A 227 23.57 37.79 -30.50
N GLY A 228 23.53 36.62 -29.83
CA GLY A 228 24.62 36.09 -29.00
C GLY A 228 24.86 36.84 -27.68
N ARG A 229 24.03 37.82 -27.34
CA ARG A 229 24.21 38.64 -26.12
C ARG A 229 23.86 37.88 -24.84
N LEU A 230 22.94 36.92 -24.90
CA LEU A 230 22.50 36.14 -23.75
C LEU A 230 23.23 34.78 -23.61
N GLU A 231 24.16 34.45 -24.51
CA GLU A 231 24.82 33.15 -24.59
C GLU A 231 25.42 32.70 -23.24
N LYS A 232 26.14 33.58 -22.54
CA LYS A 232 26.71 33.25 -21.21
C LYS A 232 25.66 32.97 -20.13
N MET A 233 24.53 33.66 -20.15
CA MET A 233 23.45 33.45 -19.17
C MET A 233 22.73 32.14 -19.45
N VAL A 234 22.55 31.85 -20.73
CA VAL A 234 21.99 30.62 -21.26
C VAL A 234 22.88 29.41 -20.90
N ASP A 235 24.19 29.49 -21.15
CA ASP A 235 25.16 28.46 -20.75
C ASP A 235 25.17 28.22 -19.23
N SER A 236 25.11 29.31 -18.46
CA SER A 236 25.02 29.23 -17.00
C SER A 236 23.72 28.55 -16.56
N TYR A 237 22.60 28.80 -17.23
CA TYR A 237 21.33 28.17 -16.95
C TYR A 237 21.33 26.69 -17.35
N TRP A 238 21.88 26.35 -18.52
CA TRP A 238 22.07 24.96 -18.96
C TRP A 238 22.93 24.16 -17.98
N SER A 239 24.07 24.72 -17.56
CA SER A 239 24.93 24.08 -16.56
C SER A 239 24.20 23.83 -15.24
N ASN A 240 23.29 24.73 -14.84
CA ASN A 240 22.45 24.55 -13.66
C ASN A 240 21.40 23.45 -13.89
N LEU A 241 20.78 23.37 -15.07
CA LEU A 241 19.87 22.28 -15.43
C LEU A 241 20.57 20.91 -15.41
N GLU A 242 21.82 20.81 -15.89
CA GLU A 242 22.60 19.58 -15.81
C GLU A 242 22.93 19.18 -14.37
N GLN A 243 23.28 20.15 -13.52
CA GLN A 243 23.57 19.90 -12.11
C GLN A 243 22.33 19.51 -11.31
N ILE A 244 21.17 20.11 -11.62
CA ILE A 244 19.93 19.87 -10.88
C ILE A 244 19.19 18.61 -11.35
N ARG A 245 19.32 18.22 -12.63
CA ARG A 245 18.65 17.04 -13.22
C ARG A 245 18.71 15.78 -12.35
N PRO A 246 19.87 15.36 -11.81
CA PRO A 246 19.91 14.16 -10.98
C PRO A 246 19.35 14.34 -9.56
N LEU A 247 19.19 15.58 -9.10
CA LEU A 247 18.76 15.92 -7.73
C LEU A 247 17.29 16.35 -7.66
N ALA A 248 16.73 16.81 -8.77
CA ALA A 248 15.37 17.31 -8.85
C ALA A 248 14.38 16.15 -8.80
N GLU A 249 13.54 16.14 -7.77
CA GLU A 249 12.45 15.18 -7.62
C GLU A 249 11.10 15.87 -7.83
N GLU A 250 10.20 15.20 -8.52
CA GLU A 250 8.79 15.53 -8.56
C GLU A 250 8.01 14.60 -7.62
N HIS A 251 7.17 15.21 -6.77
CA HIS A 251 6.37 14.50 -5.78
C HIS A 251 4.89 14.63 -6.09
N ARG A 252 4.21 13.50 -6.26
CA ARG A 252 2.76 13.46 -6.48
C ARG A 252 2.07 12.57 -5.46
N VAL A 253 0.88 13.01 -5.03
CA VAL A 253 0.08 12.34 -4.01
C VAL A 253 -1.31 12.02 -4.55
N TRP A 254 -1.73 10.76 -4.36
CA TRP A 254 -3.08 10.30 -4.65
C TRP A 254 -3.68 9.61 -3.45
N TYR A 255 -4.98 9.78 -3.31
CA TYR A 255 -5.83 9.10 -2.34
C TYR A 255 -6.79 8.18 -3.07
N VAL A 256 -6.86 6.93 -2.64
CA VAL A 256 -7.83 5.95 -3.16
C VAL A 256 -8.80 5.61 -2.05
N LEU A 257 -10.06 5.94 -2.27
CA LEU A 257 -11.14 5.74 -1.32
C LEU A 257 -11.78 4.38 -1.56
N LYS A 258 -12.03 3.64 -0.48
CA LYS A 258 -12.66 2.32 -0.52
C LYS A 258 -14.05 2.34 0.11
N PHE A 259 -15.02 1.89 -0.67
CA PHE A 259 -16.43 1.79 -0.30
C PHE A 259 -16.84 0.30 -0.31
N PRO A 260 -16.92 -0.37 0.85
CA PRO A 260 -17.37 -1.75 0.88
C PRO A 260 -18.84 -1.83 0.45
N LEU A 261 -19.17 -2.82 -0.37
CA LEU A 261 -20.55 -3.12 -0.77
C LEU A 261 -21.26 -3.92 0.33
N ASP A 262 -21.39 -3.32 1.51
CA ASP A 262 -22.11 -3.90 2.64
C ASP A 262 -23.62 -3.62 2.57
N GLY A 263 -24.39 -4.24 3.47
CA GLY A 263 -25.85 -4.09 3.48
C GLY A 263 -26.32 -2.65 3.67
N GLN A 264 -25.58 -1.83 4.42
CA GLN A 264 -25.92 -0.43 4.66
C GLN A 264 -25.73 0.39 3.38
N PHE A 265 -24.57 0.24 2.72
CA PHE A 265 -24.29 0.87 1.43
C PHE A 265 -25.33 0.48 0.38
N LEU A 266 -25.63 -0.81 0.24
CA LEU A 266 -26.60 -1.30 -0.73
C LEU A 266 -28.02 -0.78 -0.45
N SER A 267 -28.41 -0.66 0.82
CA SER A 267 -29.71 -0.09 1.20
C SER A 267 -29.83 1.39 0.86
N GLU A 268 -28.77 2.17 1.11
CA GLU A 268 -28.73 3.59 0.79
C GLU A 268 -28.77 3.79 -0.74
N ALA A 269 -27.96 3.04 -1.48
CA ALA A 269 -27.95 3.09 -2.94
C ALA A 269 -29.30 2.71 -3.55
N ALA A 270 -29.97 1.68 -3.02
CA ALA A 270 -31.30 1.27 -3.48
C ALA A 270 -32.37 2.34 -3.25
N SER A 271 -32.20 3.20 -2.23
CA SER A 271 -33.11 4.33 -2.01
C SER A 271 -32.96 5.43 -3.07
N ARG A 272 -31.77 5.53 -3.69
CA ARG A 272 -31.39 6.55 -4.68
C ARG A 272 -31.64 6.12 -6.12
N ASP A 273 -31.70 4.81 -6.38
CA ASP A 273 -32.00 4.21 -7.70
C ASP A 273 -33.43 4.53 -8.21
N GLN A 274 -34.24 5.23 -7.42
CA GLN A 274 -35.64 5.56 -7.75
C GLN A 274 -35.80 6.75 -8.72
N TRP A 275 -34.72 7.46 -9.08
CA TRP A 275 -34.78 8.77 -9.78
C TRP A 275 -34.25 8.77 -11.23
N GLY A 276 -34.42 7.67 -11.99
CA GLY A 276 -34.02 7.61 -13.41
C GLY A 276 -34.92 6.73 -14.28
N GLU A 277 -35.05 7.08 -15.58
CA GLU A 277 -35.80 6.29 -16.58
C GLU A 277 -35.17 4.91 -16.87
N HIS A 278 -33.89 4.70 -16.50
CA HIS A 278 -33.14 3.46 -16.70
C HIS A 278 -32.68 2.92 -15.33
N ARG A 279 -33.33 1.87 -14.81
CA ARG A 279 -32.99 1.27 -13.51
C ARG A 279 -31.72 0.42 -13.63
N ARG A 280 -30.60 0.94 -13.15
CA ARG A 280 -29.30 0.25 -13.07
C ARG A 280 -28.77 0.45 -11.66
N ALA A 281 -28.47 -0.65 -10.95
CA ALA A 281 -27.98 -0.59 -9.57
C ALA A 281 -26.70 0.27 -9.45
N GLU A 282 -25.91 0.32 -10.53
CA GLU A 282 -24.71 1.12 -10.69
C GLU A 282 -24.97 2.62 -10.53
N ILE A 283 -26.15 3.11 -10.91
CA ILE A 283 -26.54 4.53 -10.76
C ILE A 283 -26.69 4.88 -9.28
N GLY A 284 -27.38 4.02 -8.53
CA GLY A 284 -27.50 4.16 -7.07
C GLY A 284 -26.13 4.13 -6.39
N TRP A 285 -25.26 3.20 -6.79
CA TRP A 285 -23.89 3.12 -6.26
C TRP A 285 -23.07 4.38 -6.57
N ALA A 286 -23.09 4.85 -7.82
CA ALA A 286 -22.38 6.04 -8.25
C ALA A 286 -22.86 7.30 -7.53
N SER A 287 -24.16 7.43 -7.28
CA SER A 287 -24.71 8.54 -6.50
C SER A 287 -24.19 8.58 -5.07
N VAL A 288 -24.17 7.44 -4.35
CA VAL A 288 -23.60 7.38 -2.98
C VAL A 288 -22.13 7.74 -2.99
N VAL A 289 -21.37 7.17 -3.94
CA VAL A 289 -19.95 7.45 -4.07
C VAL A 289 -19.70 8.93 -4.36
N LYS A 290 -20.47 9.56 -5.25
CA LYS A 290 -20.32 10.99 -5.57
C LYS A 290 -20.49 11.87 -4.34
N ASP A 291 -21.55 11.69 -3.56
CA ASP A 291 -21.80 12.51 -2.36
C ASP A 291 -20.66 12.36 -1.33
N GLU A 292 -20.13 11.14 -1.17
CA GLU A 292 -19.00 10.88 -0.31
C GLU A 292 -17.69 11.48 -0.83
N LEU A 293 -17.49 11.52 -2.15
CA LEU A 293 -16.36 12.20 -2.78
C LEU A 293 -16.42 13.71 -2.54
N GLU A 294 -17.58 14.34 -2.70
CA GLU A 294 -17.78 15.77 -2.43
C GLU A 294 -17.53 16.08 -0.96
N ARG A 295 -18.03 15.24 -0.05
CA ARG A 295 -17.77 15.37 1.39
C ARG A 295 -16.28 15.22 1.70
N PHE A 296 -15.61 14.24 1.10
CA PHE A 296 -14.17 14.01 1.27
C PHE A 296 -13.35 15.21 0.78
N GLU A 297 -13.68 15.74 -0.41
CA GLU A 297 -13.02 16.92 -0.96
C GLU A 297 -13.13 18.11 -0.01
N GLN A 298 -14.32 18.40 0.52
CA GLN A 298 -14.53 19.48 1.47
C GLN A 298 -13.70 19.29 2.75
N LEU A 299 -13.63 18.07 3.28
CA LEU A 299 -12.83 17.75 4.47
C LEU A 299 -11.33 17.95 4.21
N VAL A 300 -10.81 17.46 3.09
CA VAL A 300 -9.39 17.53 2.74
C VAL A 300 -8.96 18.98 2.42
N ARG A 301 -9.77 19.73 1.68
CA ARG A 301 -9.56 21.17 1.47
C ARG A 301 -9.62 21.95 2.78
N GLY A 302 -10.60 21.66 3.64
CA GLY A 302 -10.73 22.23 4.98
C GLY A 302 -9.53 21.95 5.89
N ALA A 303 -8.83 20.83 5.68
CA ALA A 303 -7.58 20.50 6.38
C ALA A 303 -6.34 21.22 5.81
N GLY A 304 -6.49 22.01 4.74
CA GLY A 304 -5.41 22.78 4.13
C GLY A 304 -4.49 21.98 3.22
N MET A 305 -4.97 20.86 2.66
CA MET A 305 -4.20 19.96 1.78
C MET A 305 -4.15 20.40 0.30
N GLY A 306 -4.52 21.65 0.03
CA GLY A 306 -4.47 22.24 -1.31
C GLY A 306 -5.63 21.81 -2.20
N GLU A 307 -5.36 21.77 -3.51
CA GLU A 307 -6.33 21.34 -4.52
C GLU A 307 -6.58 19.84 -4.47
N VAL A 308 -7.83 19.45 -4.69
CA VAL A 308 -8.31 18.08 -4.71
C VAL A 308 -9.05 17.88 -6.03
N THR A 309 -8.66 16.85 -6.79
CA THR A 309 -9.23 16.56 -8.11
C THR A 309 -9.58 15.08 -8.17
N VAL A 310 -10.87 14.77 -8.35
CA VAL A 310 -11.31 13.40 -8.62
C VAL A 310 -10.86 13.03 -10.04
N LEU A 311 -10.18 11.89 -10.19
CA LEU A 311 -9.65 11.46 -11.49
C LEU A 311 -10.70 10.65 -12.25
N GLY A 312 -10.87 10.97 -13.54
CA GLY A 312 -11.60 10.14 -14.50
C GLY A 312 -10.78 8.93 -14.97
N GLU A 313 -11.32 8.18 -15.93
CA GLU A 313 -10.70 6.94 -16.44
C GLU A 313 -9.29 7.18 -16.98
N HIS A 314 -9.18 8.02 -18.02
CA HIS A 314 -7.94 8.32 -18.71
C HIS A 314 -6.79 8.72 -17.76
N ARG A 315 -7.06 9.64 -16.82
CA ARG A 315 -6.07 10.10 -15.85
C ARG A 315 -5.71 9.02 -14.82
N THR A 316 -6.69 8.24 -14.37
CA THR A 316 -6.43 7.13 -13.44
C THR A 316 -5.55 6.06 -14.10
N CYS A 317 -5.85 5.72 -15.35
CA CYS A 317 -5.10 4.78 -16.15
C CYS A 317 -3.69 5.28 -16.49
N ALA A 318 -3.52 6.57 -16.79
CA ALA A 318 -2.21 7.19 -16.96
C ALA A 318 -1.36 7.09 -15.68
N VAL A 319 -1.95 7.33 -14.51
CA VAL A 319 -1.28 7.16 -13.21
C VAL A 319 -0.86 5.70 -12.97
N ILE A 320 -1.74 4.73 -13.25
CA ILE A 320 -1.40 3.30 -13.12
C ILE A 320 -0.19 2.96 -14.00
N ARG A 321 -0.20 3.38 -15.26
CA ARG A 321 0.89 3.17 -16.21
C ARG A 321 2.20 3.77 -15.70
N ALA A 322 2.19 5.04 -15.30
CA ALA A 322 3.39 5.75 -14.84
C ALA A 322 3.95 5.24 -13.49
N LEU A 323 3.09 4.63 -12.65
CA LEU A 323 3.54 3.95 -11.44
C LEU A 323 4.24 2.62 -11.74
N MET A 324 3.89 1.94 -12.84
CA MET A 324 4.58 0.73 -13.30
C MET A 324 5.85 1.06 -14.09
N ASP A 325 5.77 1.99 -15.04
CA ASP A 325 6.85 2.39 -15.93
C ASP A 325 7.16 3.91 -15.80
N PRO A 326 8.29 4.29 -15.17
CA PRO A 326 8.70 5.68 -15.01
C PRO A 326 9.01 6.44 -16.32
N SER A 327 9.01 5.79 -17.49
CA SER A 327 9.20 6.45 -18.78
C SER A 327 8.04 7.35 -19.16
N TYR A 328 6.85 7.07 -18.60
CA TYR A 328 5.66 7.87 -18.83
C TYR A 328 5.56 8.97 -17.78
N ALA A 329 5.38 10.21 -18.25
CA ALA A 329 5.13 11.34 -17.36
C ALA A 329 3.80 11.17 -16.60
N LEU A 330 3.79 11.62 -15.34
CA LEU A 330 2.63 11.44 -14.45
C LEU A 330 1.37 12.19 -14.90
N ASP A 331 1.55 13.31 -15.60
CA ASP A 331 0.47 14.17 -16.08
C ASP A 331 0.14 13.94 -17.57
N ASP A 332 0.80 13.02 -18.27
CA ASP A 332 0.54 12.79 -19.70
C ASP A 332 -0.67 11.86 -19.91
N ASP A 333 -1.83 12.49 -20.09
CA ASP A 333 -3.10 11.86 -20.44
C ASP A 333 -3.44 11.94 -21.94
N ARG A 334 -2.52 12.41 -22.81
CA ARG A 334 -2.79 12.54 -24.25
C ARG A 334 -2.88 11.19 -24.95
N ASP A 335 -1.96 10.30 -24.61
CA ASP A 335 -1.98 8.88 -25.00
C ASP A 335 -2.65 8.04 -23.91
N ALA A 336 -3.66 8.61 -23.23
CA ALA A 336 -4.21 8.02 -22.02
C ALA A 336 -4.78 6.63 -22.31
N PRO A 337 -4.27 5.60 -21.64
CA PRO A 337 -4.76 4.26 -21.81
C PRO A 337 -6.19 4.15 -21.24
N ASP A 338 -7.03 3.35 -21.89
CA ASP A 338 -8.25 2.83 -21.27
C ASP A 338 -7.90 1.77 -20.21
N TRP A 339 -8.91 1.30 -19.48
CA TRP A 339 -8.69 0.30 -18.42
C TRP A 339 -7.91 -0.94 -18.88
N GLU A 340 -8.05 -1.39 -20.12
CA GLU A 340 -7.34 -2.56 -20.65
C GLU A 340 -5.89 -2.28 -21.06
N SER A 341 -5.59 -1.06 -21.52
CA SER A 341 -4.24 -0.69 -22.01
C SER A 341 -3.35 -0.04 -20.96
N CYS A 342 -3.85 0.20 -19.75
CA CYS A 342 -3.06 0.86 -18.72
C CYS A 342 -1.99 -0.06 -18.10
N TRP A 343 -2.19 -1.37 -18.21
CA TRP A 343 -1.29 -2.39 -17.68
C TRP A 343 -0.04 -2.56 -18.56
N GLN A 344 1.13 -2.55 -17.93
CA GLN A 344 2.41 -2.72 -18.62
C GLN A 344 2.87 -4.18 -18.59
N SER A 345 3.60 -4.60 -19.63
CA SER A 345 4.17 -5.95 -19.67
C SER A 345 5.15 -6.14 -18.53
N TYR A 346 5.11 -7.31 -17.90
CA TYR A 346 6.03 -7.62 -16.81
C TYR A 346 6.46 -9.08 -16.75
N PHE A 347 7.65 -9.26 -16.17
CA PHE A 347 8.22 -10.55 -15.84
C PHE A 347 8.66 -10.58 -14.36
N GLY A 348 8.04 -11.45 -13.57
CA GLY A 348 8.33 -11.65 -12.16
C GLY A 348 9.57 -12.53 -11.94
N ASP A 349 10.66 -11.91 -11.50
CA ASP A 349 11.88 -12.59 -11.07
C ASP A 349 11.87 -12.82 -9.54
N GLN A 350 12.92 -13.47 -9.03
CA GLN A 350 13.11 -13.70 -7.60
C GLN A 350 13.31 -12.38 -6.85
N ASP A 351 14.16 -11.50 -7.36
CA ASP A 351 14.62 -10.30 -6.65
C ASP A 351 13.94 -9.01 -7.11
N TYR A 352 13.25 -9.01 -8.25
CA TYR A 352 12.55 -7.84 -8.82
C TYR A 352 11.43 -8.29 -9.77
N VAL A 353 10.62 -7.34 -10.21
CA VAL A 353 9.77 -7.48 -11.40
C VAL A 353 10.33 -6.58 -12.50
N LEU A 354 10.51 -7.12 -13.69
CA LEU A 354 11.00 -6.41 -14.88
C LEU A 354 9.80 -5.90 -15.67
N ILE A 355 9.68 -4.58 -15.84
CA ILE A 355 8.60 -3.91 -16.57
C ILE A 355 9.12 -3.44 -17.94
N ASN A 356 8.40 -3.75 -19.01
CA ASN A 356 8.71 -3.36 -20.40
C ASN A 356 10.19 -3.57 -20.76
N ASN A 357 10.77 -4.70 -20.31
CA ASN A 357 12.19 -5.07 -20.51
C ASN A 357 13.23 -4.00 -20.14
N ARG A 358 12.85 -3.01 -19.31
CA ARG A 358 13.64 -1.81 -19.06
C ARG A 358 13.76 -1.46 -17.58
N TRP A 359 12.68 -1.60 -16.82
CA TRP A 359 12.62 -1.12 -15.45
C TRP A 359 12.53 -2.25 -14.44
N TYR A 360 13.45 -2.26 -13.49
CA TYR A 360 13.54 -3.26 -12.44
C TYR A 360 12.88 -2.70 -11.18
N THR A 361 11.75 -3.26 -10.78
CA THR A 361 11.00 -2.80 -9.60
C THR A 361 11.09 -3.81 -8.46
N ARG A 362 11.45 -3.33 -7.27
CA ARG A 362 11.43 -4.09 -6.02
C ARG A 362 10.40 -3.50 -5.07
N VAL A 363 9.73 -4.37 -4.33
CA VAL A 363 8.67 -3.98 -3.41
C VAL A 363 8.96 -4.54 -2.03
N ALA A 364 8.86 -3.69 -1.02
CA ALA A 364 8.98 -4.03 0.39
C ALA A 364 7.68 -3.76 1.14
N HIS A 365 7.42 -4.59 2.15
CA HIS A 365 6.37 -4.38 3.14
C HIS A 365 6.99 -3.89 4.45
N VAL A 366 6.33 -2.95 5.13
CA VAL A 366 6.68 -2.61 6.52
C VAL A 366 5.92 -3.55 7.45
N PRO A 367 6.59 -4.50 8.14
CA PRO A 367 5.90 -5.41 9.03
C PRO A 367 5.30 -4.68 10.24
N PRO A 368 4.26 -5.23 10.90
CA PRO A 368 3.64 -4.62 12.09
C PRO A 368 4.58 -4.34 13.28
N GLY A 369 5.75 -4.96 13.32
CA GLY A 369 6.82 -4.68 14.30
C GLY A 369 8.04 -3.94 13.72
N GLY A 370 7.93 -3.45 12.48
CA GLY A 370 9.00 -2.74 11.75
C GLY A 370 9.05 -1.25 12.06
N LEU A 371 8.27 -0.77 13.04
CA LEU A 371 8.30 0.61 13.52
C LEU A 371 8.81 0.66 14.95
N THR A 372 9.61 1.68 15.24
CA THR A 372 10.04 1.97 16.61
C THR A 372 8.84 2.50 17.42
N PRO A 373 8.59 2.02 18.65
CA PRO A 373 7.49 2.48 19.52
C PRO A 373 7.77 3.86 20.14
N THR A 374 8.18 4.84 19.34
CA THR A 374 8.48 6.21 19.75
C THR A 374 7.36 7.18 19.34
N PRO A 375 7.15 8.29 20.07
CA PRO A 375 6.28 9.36 19.61
C PRO A 375 6.78 9.94 18.28
N LEU A 376 5.94 9.85 17.26
CA LEU A 376 6.19 10.32 15.90
C LEU A 376 5.58 11.71 15.72
N GLY A 377 6.40 12.66 15.25
CA GLY A 377 5.95 14.01 14.90
C GLY A 377 5.40 14.09 13.46
N PRO A 378 4.85 15.25 13.06
CA PRO A 378 4.25 15.44 11.72
C PRO A 378 5.15 15.12 10.52
N LEU A 379 6.47 15.21 10.68
CA LEU A 379 7.46 15.05 9.61
C LEU A 379 8.24 13.74 9.71
N TRP A 380 7.75 12.76 10.46
CA TRP A 380 8.51 11.51 10.69
C TRP A 380 8.83 10.72 9.41
N LEU A 381 7.97 10.79 8.39
CA LEU A 381 8.22 10.18 7.06
C LEU A 381 9.03 11.07 6.10
N HIS A 382 9.42 12.28 6.50
CA HIS A 382 10.08 13.23 5.61
C HIS A 382 11.39 12.70 4.98
N PRO A 383 12.29 12.02 5.73
CA PRO A 383 13.49 11.39 5.15
C PRO A 383 13.16 10.42 4.01
N LEU A 384 12.10 9.61 4.16
CA LEU A 384 11.68 8.65 3.14
C LEU A 384 10.97 9.31 1.94
N LEU A 385 10.20 10.38 2.18
CA LEU A 385 9.41 11.05 1.14
C LEU A 385 10.27 11.92 0.22
N VAL A 386 11.20 12.72 0.77
CA VAL A 386 12.00 13.70 0.00
C VAL A 386 13.50 13.67 0.32
N GLY A 387 13.92 12.93 1.35
CA GLY A 387 15.31 12.90 1.83
C GLY A 387 16.14 11.74 1.32
N VAL A 388 15.65 10.97 0.34
CA VAL A 388 16.41 9.84 -0.23
C VAL A 388 17.47 10.39 -1.19
N PRO A 389 18.75 10.04 -1.02
CA PRO A 389 19.80 10.54 -1.90
C PRO A 389 19.62 10.03 -3.35
N ALA A 390 20.06 10.83 -4.30
CA ALA A 390 20.18 10.43 -5.71
C ALA A 390 21.20 9.30 -5.87
N ASP A 391 21.07 8.51 -6.94
CA ASP A 391 22.12 7.59 -7.36
C ASP A 391 23.29 8.40 -7.92
N GLU A 392 24.51 8.13 -7.43
CA GLU A 392 25.72 8.78 -7.93
C GLU A 392 26.10 8.30 -9.34
N GLY A 393 25.42 7.29 -9.86
CA GLY A 393 25.71 6.64 -11.13
C GLY A 393 26.90 5.70 -11.03
N GLY A 394 27.22 5.05 -12.14
CA GLY A 394 28.45 4.29 -12.34
C GLY A 394 29.16 4.78 -13.60
N ASP A 395 30.26 4.13 -13.98
CA ASP A 395 31.02 4.52 -15.20
C ASP A 395 30.13 4.51 -16.46
N ASP A 396 29.15 3.61 -16.51
CA ASP A 396 28.23 3.42 -17.64
C ASP A 396 26.84 4.06 -17.43
N GLN A 397 26.59 4.73 -16.30
CA GLN A 397 25.27 5.25 -15.97
C GLN A 397 25.26 6.67 -15.42
N PRO A 398 24.41 7.55 -15.95
CA PRO A 398 24.27 8.89 -15.42
C PRO A 398 23.62 8.86 -14.04
N ARG A 399 23.95 9.87 -13.24
CA ARG A 399 23.27 10.18 -11.99
C ARG A 399 21.77 10.29 -12.20
N SER A 400 20.98 9.81 -11.24
CA SER A 400 19.53 9.83 -11.34
C SER A 400 18.87 9.88 -9.97
N ALA A 401 17.69 10.50 -9.89
CA ALA A 401 16.89 10.50 -8.68
C ALA A 401 16.39 9.08 -8.35
N THR A 402 16.20 8.79 -7.06
CA THR A 402 15.74 7.47 -6.64
C THR A 402 14.21 7.36 -6.81
N VAL A 403 13.77 6.70 -7.89
CA VAL A 403 12.35 6.49 -8.18
C VAL A 403 11.72 5.56 -7.13
N ARG A 404 10.68 6.04 -6.45
CA ARG A 404 10.03 5.30 -5.36
C ARG A 404 8.56 5.65 -5.20
N THR A 405 7.77 4.64 -4.84
CA THR A 405 6.37 4.80 -4.44
C THR A 405 6.21 4.36 -3.00
N ILE A 406 5.64 5.23 -2.17
CA ILE A 406 5.28 4.91 -0.79
C ILE A 406 3.77 4.84 -0.74
N CYS A 407 3.25 3.69 -0.32
CA CYS A 407 1.82 3.46 -0.19
C CYS A 407 1.48 3.17 1.27
N VAL A 408 0.60 3.97 1.86
CA VAL A 408 0.04 3.73 3.18
C VAL A 408 -1.44 3.49 3.04
N ARG A 409 -1.90 2.29 3.37
CA ARG A 409 -3.32 1.96 3.42
C ARG A 409 -3.79 2.00 4.86
N MET A 410 -4.96 2.58 5.05
CA MET A 410 -5.68 2.64 6.31
C MET A 410 -7.09 2.10 6.10
N ASP A 411 -7.55 1.20 6.98
CA ASP A 411 -8.94 0.76 7.06
C ASP A 411 -9.50 1.21 8.41
N PHE A 412 -10.62 1.92 8.34
CA PHE A 412 -11.21 2.61 9.47
C PHE A 412 -12.17 1.69 10.22
N THR A 413 -12.04 1.67 11.55
CA THR A 413 -12.94 0.95 12.44
C THR A 413 -13.72 1.96 13.28
N PRO A 414 -15.07 1.88 13.28
CA PRO A 414 -15.90 2.72 14.13
C PRO A 414 -15.48 2.67 15.60
N ASP A 415 -15.75 3.75 16.34
CA ASP A 415 -15.31 3.95 17.71
C ASP A 415 -15.82 2.85 18.68
N TYR A 416 -17.07 2.42 18.54
CA TYR A 416 -17.66 1.38 19.40
C TYR A 416 -16.95 0.02 19.21
N ALA A 417 -16.70 -0.37 17.96
CA ALA A 417 -16.02 -1.61 17.63
C ALA A 417 -14.54 -1.56 18.01
N ALA A 418 -13.89 -0.41 17.81
CA ALA A 418 -12.50 -0.20 18.22
C ALA A 418 -12.35 -0.27 19.75
N ARG A 419 -13.30 0.27 20.52
CA ARG A 419 -13.33 0.19 21.99
C ARG A 419 -13.49 -1.24 22.50
N GLU A 420 -14.39 -1.99 21.88
CA GLU A 420 -14.60 -3.40 22.21
C GLU A 420 -13.32 -4.20 21.96
N GLN A 421 -12.70 -4.02 20.78
CA GLN A 421 -11.43 -4.67 20.44
C GLN A 421 -10.32 -4.28 21.43
N ALA A 422 -10.17 -3.00 21.77
CA ALA A 422 -9.16 -2.54 22.72
C ALA A 422 -9.38 -3.10 24.14
N THR A 423 -10.63 -3.29 24.56
CA THR A 423 -10.96 -3.89 25.85
C THR A 423 -10.63 -5.39 25.87
N SER A 424 -10.95 -6.09 24.79
CA SER A 424 -10.59 -7.49 24.60
C SER A 424 -9.07 -7.68 24.60
N ASP A 425 -8.35 -6.87 23.83
CA ASP A 425 -6.88 -6.88 23.73
C ASP A 425 -6.22 -6.67 25.10
N LEU A 426 -6.66 -5.65 25.84
CA LEU A 426 -6.13 -5.37 27.18
C LEU A 426 -6.38 -6.53 28.16
N THR A 427 -7.56 -7.16 28.07
CA THR A 427 -7.89 -8.31 28.91
C THR A 427 -7.00 -9.51 28.58
N GLN A 428 -6.75 -9.74 27.29
CA GLN A 428 -5.86 -10.80 26.83
C GLN A 428 -4.41 -10.56 27.27
N ASP A 429 -3.90 -9.35 27.10
CA ASP A 429 -2.53 -8.99 27.47
C ASP A 429 -2.32 -9.08 29.01
N ALA A 430 -3.30 -8.63 29.80
CA ALA A 430 -3.29 -8.78 31.26
C ALA A 430 -3.31 -10.26 31.71
N ALA A 431 -4.08 -11.11 31.02
CA ALA A 431 -4.12 -12.54 31.30
C ALA A 431 -2.78 -13.23 30.96
N VAL A 432 -2.14 -12.85 29.86
CA VAL A 432 -0.81 -13.36 29.48
C VAL A 432 0.23 -12.97 30.53
N GLN A 433 0.29 -11.68 30.90
CA GLN A 433 1.21 -11.19 31.93
C GLN A 433 1.02 -11.91 33.28
N ALA A 434 -0.24 -12.08 33.72
CA ALA A 434 -0.55 -12.83 34.94
C ALA A 434 -0.12 -14.31 34.84
N SER A 435 -0.25 -14.92 33.67
CA SER A 435 0.14 -16.31 33.44
C SER A 435 1.66 -16.50 33.42
N GLU A 436 2.42 -15.54 32.88
CA GLU A 436 3.88 -15.56 32.83
C GLU A 436 4.49 -15.27 34.20
N GLY A 437 3.90 -14.32 34.95
CA GLY A 437 4.24 -14.07 36.35
C GLY A 437 4.05 -15.32 37.22
N LYS A 438 2.94 -16.06 37.04
CA LYS A 438 2.72 -17.35 37.72
C LYS A 438 3.75 -18.42 37.36
N LYS A 439 4.33 -18.35 36.15
CA LYS A 439 5.35 -19.30 35.67
C LYS A 439 6.77 -18.90 36.05
N GLY A 440 6.96 -17.75 36.73
CA GLY A 440 8.27 -17.24 37.12
C GLY A 440 9.19 -16.95 35.92
N LYS A 441 8.63 -16.74 34.73
CA LYS A 441 9.42 -16.42 33.53
C LYS A 441 9.81 -14.95 33.57
N ILE A 442 11.10 -14.68 33.36
CA ILE A 442 11.60 -13.32 33.13
C ILE A 442 11.31 -13.00 31.66
N ASP A 443 10.49 -11.97 31.45
CA ASP A 443 10.11 -11.48 30.13
C ASP A 443 11.24 -10.62 29.53
N ASP A 444 11.32 -10.55 28.21
CA ASP A 444 12.27 -9.71 27.47
C ASP A 444 11.81 -8.24 27.36
N GLY A 445 10.73 -7.88 28.07
CA GLY A 445 10.08 -6.58 28.04
C GLY A 445 9.01 -6.46 26.95
N SER A 446 8.86 -7.43 26.06
CA SER A 446 7.85 -7.39 25.00
C SER A 446 6.41 -7.44 25.54
N THR A 447 6.17 -8.18 26.63
CA THR A 447 4.85 -8.26 27.26
C THR A 447 4.49 -6.97 27.98
N GLU A 448 5.48 -6.30 28.58
CA GLU A 448 5.30 -4.97 29.18
C GLU A 448 4.99 -3.90 28.12
N VAL A 449 5.71 -3.91 26.99
CA VAL A 449 5.45 -3.00 25.86
C VAL A 449 4.04 -3.21 25.29
N MET A 450 3.60 -4.46 25.10
CA MET A 450 2.26 -4.79 24.60
C MET A 450 1.16 -4.35 25.58
N MET A 451 1.36 -4.57 26.88
CA MET A 451 0.42 -4.12 27.91
C MET A 451 0.32 -2.59 27.94
N SER A 452 1.46 -1.90 27.86
CA SER A 452 1.54 -0.44 27.78
C SER A 452 0.81 0.12 26.56
N ALA A 453 0.97 -0.53 25.39
CA ALA A 453 0.24 -0.20 24.16
C ALA A 453 -1.28 -0.38 24.31
N SER A 454 -1.73 -1.50 24.88
CA SER A 454 -3.16 -1.76 25.11
C SER A 454 -3.80 -0.76 26.08
N VAL A 455 -3.07 -0.36 27.13
CA VAL A 455 -3.52 0.69 28.07
C VAL A 455 -3.62 2.05 27.37
N ARG A 456 -2.64 2.43 26.54
CA ARG A 456 -2.70 3.67 25.73
C ARG A 456 -3.88 3.66 24.77
N ARG A 457 -4.01 2.60 23.97
CA ARG A 457 -5.11 2.44 23.00
C ARG A 457 -6.48 2.59 23.66
N ARG A 458 -6.68 2.00 24.85
CA ARG A 458 -7.91 2.15 25.63
C ARG A 458 -8.14 3.58 26.12
N ARG A 459 -7.08 4.27 26.55
CA ARG A 459 -7.15 5.68 26.98
C ARG A 459 -7.52 6.59 25.81
N ASP A 460 -6.93 6.36 24.65
CA ASP A 460 -7.19 7.16 23.45
C ASP A 460 -8.63 6.95 22.96
N LEU A 461 -9.14 5.72 23.02
CA LEU A 461 -10.51 5.37 22.62
C LEU A 461 -11.56 5.63 23.72
N MET A 462 -11.26 6.44 24.74
CA MET A 462 -12.28 6.77 25.76
C MET A 462 -13.49 7.48 25.12
N PRO A 463 -14.73 7.21 25.59
CA PRO A 463 -15.91 7.89 25.07
C PRO A 463 -15.74 9.42 25.12
N GLY A 464 -16.05 10.10 24.01
CA GLY A 464 -15.91 11.55 23.89
C GLY A 464 -14.52 12.06 23.48
N SER A 465 -13.52 11.17 23.27
CA SER A 465 -12.20 11.58 22.78
C SER A 465 -12.18 11.99 21.30
N GLY A 466 -13.18 11.55 20.52
CA GLY A 466 -13.23 11.75 19.07
C GLY A 466 -12.15 10.96 18.30
N ILE A 467 -11.52 9.98 18.95
CA ILE A 467 -10.53 9.09 18.34
C ILE A 467 -11.21 7.78 17.93
N HIS A 468 -10.85 7.28 16.75
CA HIS A 468 -11.40 6.07 16.16
C HIS A 468 -10.31 5.02 15.93
N GLY A 469 -10.72 3.78 15.63
CA GLY A 469 -9.77 2.73 15.30
C GLY A 469 -9.28 2.83 13.86
N VAL A 470 -8.01 2.52 13.65
CA VAL A 470 -7.43 2.39 12.30
C VAL A 470 -6.53 1.17 12.27
N THR A 471 -6.71 0.33 11.24
CA THR A 471 -5.73 -0.69 10.86
C THR A 471 -4.95 -0.14 9.68
N TRP A 472 -3.63 -0.26 9.68
CA TRP A 472 -2.81 0.29 8.61
C TRP A 472 -1.79 -0.72 8.09
N SER A 473 -1.33 -0.49 6.86
CA SER A 473 -0.25 -1.23 6.22
C SER A 473 0.55 -0.29 5.33
N MET A 474 1.84 -0.52 5.21
CA MET A 474 2.72 0.31 4.39
C MET A 474 3.56 -0.55 3.45
N TRP A 475 3.62 -0.10 2.20
CA TRP A 475 4.37 -0.72 1.12
C TRP A 475 5.26 0.31 0.47
N VAL A 476 6.46 -0.11 0.07
CA VAL A 476 7.44 0.75 -0.59
C VAL A 476 7.89 0.05 -1.87
N ALA A 477 7.64 0.64 -3.02
CA ALA A 477 8.20 0.21 -4.30
C ALA A 477 9.38 1.11 -4.67
N VAL A 478 10.42 0.52 -5.23
CA VAL A 478 11.61 1.19 -5.73
C VAL A 478 11.89 0.68 -7.13
N THR A 479 12.15 1.58 -8.07
CA THR A 479 12.39 1.25 -9.47
C THR A 479 13.78 1.72 -9.88
N GLY A 480 14.54 0.85 -10.54
CA GLY A 480 15.88 1.14 -11.07
C GLY A 480 16.00 0.72 -12.53
N ARG A 481 17.07 1.17 -13.20
CA ARG A 481 17.32 0.92 -14.64
C ARG A 481 17.94 -0.44 -14.92
N ASP A 482 18.57 -1.03 -13.92
CA ASP A 482 19.20 -2.34 -13.99
C ASP A 482 19.12 -3.05 -12.60
N PRO A 483 19.48 -4.35 -12.52
CA PRO A 483 19.46 -5.11 -11.28
C PRO A 483 20.33 -4.56 -10.15
N ASP A 484 21.47 -3.95 -10.45
CA ASP A 484 22.39 -3.37 -9.47
C ASP A 484 21.94 -1.96 -9.04
N ASP A 485 21.42 -1.14 -9.95
CA ASP A 485 20.80 0.16 -9.65
C ASP A 485 19.64 -0.02 -8.67
N VAL A 486 18.73 -0.97 -8.92
CA VAL A 486 17.62 -1.21 -7.99
C VAL A 486 18.10 -1.73 -6.63
N ARG A 487 19.19 -2.52 -6.56
CA ARG A 487 19.79 -2.95 -5.29
C ARG A 487 20.38 -1.77 -4.52
N ARG A 488 21.13 -0.87 -5.20
CA ARG A 488 21.65 0.37 -4.59
C ARG A 488 20.51 1.26 -4.10
N ALA A 489 19.45 1.40 -4.89
CA ALA A 489 18.25 2.15 -4.53
C ALA A 489 17.55 1.57 -3.29
N CYS A 490 17.45 0.25 -3.17
CA CYS A 490 16.95 -0.41 -1.96
C CYS A 490 17.77 -0.05 -0.71
N MET A 491 19.10 0.03 -0.82
CA MET A 491 19.97 0.42 0.31
C MET A 491 19.71 1.88 0.72
N ARG A 492 19.64 2.81 -0.23
CA ARG A 492 19.34 4.23 0.02
C ARG A 492 17.98 4.41 0.71
N VAL A 493 16.96 3.73 0.19
CA VAL A 493 15.60 3.76 0.75
C VAL A 493 15.55 3.10 2.13
N THR A 494 16.29 2.02 2.37
CA THR A 494 16.38 1.39 3.70
C THR A 494 17.05 2.30 4.72
N SER A 495 18.09 3.04 4.31
CA SER A 495 18.74 4.06 5.16
C SER A 495 17.74 5.17 5.52
N ALA A 496 17.07 5.75 4.53
CA ALA A 496 16.07 6.79 4.76
C ALA A 496 14.87 6.31 5.59
N ALA A 497 14.47 5.04 5.44
CA ALA A 497 13.43 4.43 6.27
C ALA A 497 13.87 4.33 7.74
N SER A 498 15.14 4.00 7.99
CA SER A 498 15.70 3.95 9.34
C SER A 498 15.65 5.32 10.03
N ASP A 499 15.93 6.40 9.29
CA ASP A 499 15.78 7.78 9.77
C ASP A 499 14.31 8.17 10.01
N SER A 500 13.38 7.48 9.35
CA SER A 500 11.92 7.58 9.55
C SER A 500 11.37 6.60 10.59
N ALA A 501 12.17 6.17 11.57
CA ALA A 501 11.75 5.24 12.63
C ALA A 501 11.21 3.87 12.11
N ILE A 502 11.49 3.52 10.86
CA ILE A 502 11.19 2.22 10.27
C ILE A 502 12.43 1.34 10.41
N THR A 503 12.40 0.40 11.35
CA THR A 503 13.53 -0.48 11.67
C THR A 503 13.75 -1.59 10.65
N LYS A 504 12.70 -1.97 9.90
CA LYS A 504 12.77 -3.06 8.94
C LYS A 504 11.87 -2.83 7.73
N LEU A 505 12.47 -2.96 6.54
CA LEU A 505 11.76 -3.17 5.28
C LEU A 505 11.90 -4.63 4.87
N ASP A 506 10.76 -5.32 4.71
CA ASP A 506 10.71 -6.70 4.26
C ASP A 506 10.55 -6.73 2.74
N TRP A 507 11.69 -6.67 2.03
CA TRP A 507 11.75 -6.84 0.58
C TRP A 507 11.20 -8.21 0.22
N GLN A 508 10.18 -8.23 -0.63
CA GLN A 508 9.57 -9.48 -1.07
C GLN A 508 10.58 -10.33 -1.84
N THR A 509 10.27 -11.61 -2.04
CA THR A 509 11.10 -12.53 -2.82
C THR A 509 10.17 -13.45 -3.60
N ASN A 510 10.32 -13.54 -4.92
CA ASN A 510 9.41 -14.24 -5.85
C ASN A 510 7.98 -13.68 -5.96
N PHE A 511 7.64 -12.63 -5.23
CA PHE A 511 6.28 -12.07 -5.18
C PHE A 511 6.27 -10.56 -5.53
N HIS A 512 7.29 -10.05 -6.22
CA HIS A 512 7.36 -8.62 -6.54
C HIS A 512 6.25 -8.16 -7.48
N ASP A 513 5.87 -9.00 -8.43
CA ASP A 513 4.77 -8.75 -9.37
C ASP A 513 3.41 -8.63 -8.66
N VAL A 514 3.15 -9.50 -7.66
CA VAL A 514 1.95 -9.41 -6.82
C VAL A 514 2.04 -8.19 -5.89
N ALA A 515 3.18 -8.00 -5.25
CA ALA A 515 3.37 -6.92 -4.28
C ALA A 515 3.29 -5.53 -4.94
N GLN A 516 3.67 -5.41 -6.21
CA GLN A 516 3.57 -4.15 -6.96
C GLN A 516 2.14 -3.64 -7.01
N VAL A 517 1.13 -4.52 -7.10
CA VAL A 517 -0.29 -4.14 -7.09
C VAL A 517 -0.70 -3.43 -5.80
N ALA A 518 -0.06 -3.72 -4.66
CA ALA A 518 -0.29 -2.98 -3.41
C ALA A 518 0.19 -1.52 -3.48
N THR A 519 1.05 -1.20 -4.44
CA THR A 519 1.56 0.16 -4.71
C THR A 519 0.88 0.86 -5.88
N LEU A 520 -0.15 0.24 -6.47
CA LEU A 520 -1.02 0.82 -7.49
C LEU A 520 -2.31 1.38 -6.83
N PRO A 521 -2.99 2.36 -7.46
CA PRO A 521 -4.13 3.07 -6.88
C PRO A 521 -5.44 2.26 -6.93
N LEU A 522 -5.44 1.07 -6.32
CA LEU A 522 -6.54 0.10 -6.36
C LEU A 522 -7.14 -0.21 -4.98
N CYS A 523 -6.63 0.43 -3.93
CA CYS A 523 -6.89 0.14 -2.53
C CYS A 523 -6.74 -1.35 -2.20
N ARG A 524 -5.61 -1.94 -2.62
CA ARG A 524 -5.21 -3.35 -2.38
C ARG A 524 -4.09 -3.47 -1.34
N GLY A 525 -3.76 -4.70 -0.95
CA GLY A 525 -2.62 -4.96 -0.04
C GLY A 525 -2.89 -4.78 1.46
N MET A 526 -4.10 -5.06 1.93
CA MET A 526 -4.48 -4.90 3.34
C MET A 526 -3.65 -5.79 4.29
N ALA A 527 -3.10 -5.20 5.36
CA ALA A 527 -2.62 -5.94 6.52
C ALA A 527 -3.81 -6.44 7.37
N GLY A 528 -3.71 -7.67 7.87
CA GLY A 528 -4.46 -8.09 9.05
C GLY A 528 -5.71 -8.94 8.82
N SER A 529 -6.39 -8.89 7.68
CA SER A 529 -7.39 -9.92 7.39
C SER A 529 -6.66 -11.24 7.06
N ALA A 530 -7.03 -12.33 7.74
CA ALA A 530 -6.53 -13.68 7.43
C ALA A 530 -6.55 -14.04 5.92
N PRO A 531 -7.49 -13.54 5.08
CA PRO A 531 -7.45 -13.80 3.64
C PRO A 531 -6.46 -12.93 2.82
N ALA A 532 -6.11 -11.72 3.25
CA ALA A 532 -5.28 -10.80 2.43
C ALA A 532 -3.79 -11.19 2.33
N ARG A 533 -3.30 -12.07 3.23
CA ARG A 533 -1.92 -12.60 3.18
C ARG A 533 -1.75 -13.77 2.22
N THR A 534 -2.84 -14.26 1.66
CA THR A 534 -2.88 -15.40 0.74
C THR A 534 -3.37 -15.01 -0.66
N ALA A 535 -3.54 -13.71 -0.93
CA ALA A 535 -3.64 -13.17 -2.28
C ALA A 535 -2.24 -13.14 -2.92
#